data_AF-A0A525WFV6-F1
#
_entry.id   AF-A0A525WFV6-F1
#
_cell.length_a   1.000
_cell.length_b   1.000
_cell.length_c   1.000
_cell.angle_alpha   90.00
_cell.angle_beta   90.00
_cell.angle_gamma   90.00
#
_symmetry.space_group_name_H-M   'P 1'
#
loop_
_entity.id
_entity.type
_entity.pdbx_description
1 polymer ?
#
loop_
_entity_poly.entity_id
_entity_poly.type
_entity_poly.pdbx_seq_one_letter_code
_entity_poly.pdbx_strand_id
1 'polypeptide(L)'
;MSTQQQPSIPFAAQAIPFDEFLAAGKIPEGYLASEYLAQQFVERLVHYVLSAPTSYTMAQLGSLLEQINPRAQVLFFKRLKETSPESLKDFAPLYYGFMNEFHSLLFT
;
A
#
# COMPACT_ATOMS: atom_id res chain seq x y z
N MET A 1 39.57 2.40 -15.75
CA MET A 1 38.19 1.96 -16.01
C MET A 1 37.33 2.54 -14.91
N SER A 2 36.63 3.64 -15.20
CA SER A 2 35.81 4.34 -14.20
C SER A 2 34.44 3.68 -14.16
N THR A 3 34.20 2.81 -13.19
CA THR A 3 32.85 2.30 -12.88
C THR A 3 32.02 3.48 -12.38
N GLN A 4 31.24 4.09 -13.28
CA GLN A 4 30.21 5.06 -12.91
C GLN A 4 29.22 4.33 -11.98
N GLN A 5 29.35 4.56 -10.69
CA GLN A 5 28.31 4.25 -9.71
C GLN A 5 27.11 5.12 -10.09
N GLN A 6 26.12 4.53 -10.79
CA GLN A 6 24.79 5.13 -10.86
C GLN A 6 24.33 5.35 -9.42
N PRO A 7 23.93 6.57 -9.03
CA PRO A 7 23.23 6.75 -7.78
C PRO A 7 21.92 5.98 -7.92
N SER A 8 21.86 4.79 -7.34
CA SER A 8 20.62 4.03 -7.19
C SER A 8 19.70 4.87 -6.34
N ILE A 9 18.77 5.58 -6.98
CA ILE A 9 17.81 6.46 -6.32
C ILE A 9 17.15 5.65 -5.19
N PRO A 10 17.17 6.14 -3.93
CA PRO A 10 16.53 5.45 -2.83
C PRO A 10 15.09 5.10 -3.20
N PHE A 11 14.58 3.93 -2.80
CA PHE A 11 13.21 3.51 -3.12
C PHE A 11 12.16 4.58 -2.75
N ALA A 12 12.40 5.30 -1.65
CA ALA A 12 11.58 6.43 -1.21
C ALA A 12 11.45 7.56 -2.26
N ALA A 13 12.44 7.72 -3.15
CA ALA A 13 12.49 8.75 -4.19
C ALA A 13 12.17 8.20 -5.61
N GLN A 14 11.88 6.91 -5.77
CA GLN A 14 11.45 6.35 -7.06
C GLN A 14 9.98 6.65 -7.32
N ALA A 15 9.53 6.90 -8.54
CA ALA A 15 8.09 6.99 -8.84
C ALA A 15 7.48 5.57 -8.85
N ILE A 16 6.35 5.37 -8.16
CA ILE A 16 5.64 4.09 -8.14
C ILE A 16 4.38 4.23 -9.02
N PRO A 17 4.25 3.45 -10.10
CA PRO A 17 3.08 3.50 -10.98
C PRO A 17 1.92 2.71 -10.36
N PHE A 18 1.28 3.28 -9.34
CA PHE A 18 0.19 2.61 -8.64
C PHE A 18 -1.03 2.35 -9.52
N ASP A 19 -1.28 3.16 -10.55
CA ASP A 19 -2.38 2.92 -11.49
C ASP A 19 -2.16 1.60 -12.25
N GLU A 20 -0.92 1.36 -12.71
CA GLU A 20 -0.56 0.12 -13.39
C GLU A 20 -0.68 -1.07 -12.45
N PHE A 21 -0.25 -0.93 -11.19
CA PHE A 21 -0.31 -2.02 -10.22
C PHE A 21 -1.75 -2.37 -9.84
N LEU A 22 -2.60 -1.37 -9.67
CA LEU A 22 -4.03 -1.54 -9.38
C LEU A 22 -4.77 -2.10 -10.60
N ALA A 23 -4.44 -1.65 -11.81
CA ALA A 23 -5.02 -2.17 -13.04
C ALA A 23 -4.62 -3.62 -13.31
N ALA A 24 -3.35 -3.96 -13.11
CA ALA A 24 -2.84 -5.32 -13.24
C ALA A 24 -3.26 -6.22 -12.07
N GLY A 25 -3.66 -5.64 -10.93
CA GLY A 25 -3.94 -6.35 -9.70
C GLY A 25 -2.72 -7.12 -9.19
N LYS A 26 -1.49 -6.63 -9.44
CA LYS A 26 -0.25 -7.32 -9.07
C LYS A 26 0.84 -6.34 -8.63
N ILE A 27 1.51 -6.67 -7.53
CA ILE A 27 2.69 -5.94 -7.07
C ILE A 27 3.94 -6.62 -7.67
N PRO A 28 4.81 -5.90 -8.38
CA PRO A 28 6.04 -6.48 -8.91
C PRO A 28 6.98 -6.99 -7.80
N GLU A 29 7.78 -8.00 -8.14
CA GLU A 29 8.80 -8.51 -7.21
C GLU A 29 9.79 -7.41 -6.83
N GLY A 30 10.22 -7.40 -5.56
CA GLY A 30 11.11 -6.38 -5.02
C GLY A 30 10.40 -5.31 -4.18
N TYR A 31 9.16 -4.93 -4.50
CA TYR A 31 8.43 -3.89 -3.76
C TYR A 31 8.05 -4.30 -2.33
N LEU A 32 7.93 -5.61 -2.08
CA LEU A 32 7.62 -6.19 -0.77
C LEU A 32 8.77 -7.07 -0.25
N ALA A 33 9.99 -6.94 -0.79
CA ALA A 33 11.11 -7.83 -0.48
C ALA A 33 11.66 -7.67 0.96
N SER A 34 11.32 -6.58 1.65
CA SER A 34 11.69 -6.36 3.06
C SER A 34 10.59 -5.60 3.79
N GLU A 35 10.60 -5.65 5.12
CA GLU A 35 9.66 -4.88 5.95
C GLU A 35 9.77 -3.38 5.68
N TYR A 36 10.98 -2.85 5.50
CA TYR A 36 11.19 -1.44 5.15
C TYR A 36 10.53 -1.07 3.81
N LEU A 37 10.73 -1.88 2.77
CA LEU A 37 10.14 -1.61 1.45
C LEU A 37 8.61 -1.72 1.49
N ALA A 38 8.08 -2.71 2.21
CA ALA A 38 6.64 -2.85 2.40
C ALA A 38 6.04 -1.64 3.13
N GLN A 39 6.70 -1.11 4.16
CA GLN A 39 6.27 0.11 4.86
C GLN A 39 6.25 1.31 3.91
N GLN A 40 7.35 1.54 3.17
CA GLN A 40 7.43 2.64 2.22
C GLN A 40 6.41 2.52 1.07
N PHE A 41 6.15 1.30 0.60
CA PHE A 41 5.11 1.03 -0.39
C PHE A 41 3.73 1.40 0.15
N VAL A 42 3.39 0.94 1.37
CA VAL A 42 2.09 1.20 2.00
C VAL A 42 1.86 2.68 2.26
N GLU A 43 2.85 3.40 2.80
CA GLU A 43 2.70 4.84 3.05
C GLU A 43 2.36 5.58 1.76
N ARG A 44 3.03 5.24 0.67
CA ARG A 44 2.81 5.86 -0.64
C ARG A 44 1.51 5.41 -1.30
N LEU A 45 1.09 4.17 -1.10
CA LEU A 45 -0.20 3.68 -1.55
C LEU A 45 -1.33 4.46 -0.87
N VAL A 46 -1.24 4.72 0.44
CA VAL A 46 -2.22 5.55 1.18
C VAL A 46 -2.30 6.95 0.59
N HIS A 47 -1.16 7.58 0.30
CA HIS A 47 -1.15 8.89 -0.35
C HIS A 47 -1.81 8.86 -1.75
N TYR A 48 -1.53 7.83 -2.54
CA TYR A 48 -2.11 7.67 -3.87
C TYR A 48 -3.63 7.50 -3.82
N VAL A 49 -4.13 6.57 -2.99
CA VAL A 49 -5.57 6.26 -2.91
C VAL A 49 -6.41 7.44 -2.41
N LEU A 50 -5.83 8.29 -1.55
CA LEU A 50 -6.45 9.52 -1.06
C LEU A 50 -6.38 10.66 -2.08
N SER A 51 -5.32 10.72 -2.88
CA SER A 51 -5.11 11.81 -3.85
C SER A 51 -5.81 11.58 -5.19
N ALA A 52 -6.02 10.31 -5.57
CA ALA A 52 -6.59 9.92 -6.86
C ALA A 52 -7.71 8.86 -6.72
N PRO A 53 -8.78 9.13 -5.92
CA PRO A 53 -9.82 8.13 -5.61
C PRO A 53 -10.63 7.65 -6.82
N THR A 54 -10.61 8.38 -7.94
CA THR A 54 -11.30 8.01 -9.18
C THR A 54 -10.46 7.16 -10.13
N SER A 55 -9.17 6.94 -9.83
CA SER A 55 -8.23 6.23 -10.71
C SER A 55 -8.22 4.71 -10.49
N TYR A 56 -8.98 4.21 -9.54
CA TYR A 56 -9.06 2.78 -9.21
C TYR A 56 -10.44 2.43 -8.65
N THR A 57 -10.73 1.13 -8.60
CA THR A 57 -11.92 0.58 -7.96
C THR A 57 -11.57 -0.09 -6.63
N MET A 58 -12.53 -0.18 -5.71
CA MET A 58 -12.33 -0.87 -4.43
C MET A 58 -11.94 -2.36 -4.62
N ALA A 59 -12.40 -3.00 -5.69
CA ALA A 59 -12.00 -4.37 -6.02
C ALA A 59 -10.51 -4.46 -6.37
N GLN A 60 -10.00 -3.55 -7.21
CA GLN A 60 -8.59 -3.49 -7.57
C GLN A 60 -7.70 -3.21 -6.35
N LEU A 61 -8.13 -2.28 -5.49
CA LEU A 61 -7.42 -2.01 -4.24
C LEU A 61 -7.43 -3.22 -3.30
N GLY A 62 -8.58 -3.90 -3.16
CA GLY A 62 -8.68 -5.13 -2.37
C GLY A 62 -7.71 -6.20 -2.84
N SER A 63 -7.70 -6.52 -4.14
CA SER A 63 -6.78 -7.51 -4.71
C SER A 63 -5.31 -7.14 -4.56
N LEU A 64 -4.98 -5.85 -4.55
CA LEU A 64 -3.62 -5.38 -4.28
C LEU A 64 -3.25 -5.57 -2.79
N LEU A 65 -4.15 -5.23 -1.87
CA LEU A 65 -3.93 -5.35 -0.43
C LEU A 65 -3.75 -6.81 0.00
N GLU A 66 -4.46 -7.76 -0.61
CA GLU A 66 -4.32 -9.21 -0.34
C GLU A 66 -2.90 -9.73 -0.59
N GLN A 67 -2.12 -9.09 -1.46
CA GLN A 67 -0.72 -9.45 -1.74
C GLN A 67 0.27 -8.87 -0.73
N ILE A 68 -0.16 -7.91 0.08
CA ILE A 68 0.65 -7.28 1.11
C ILE A 68 0.59 -8.15 2.36
N ASN A 69 1.70 -8.27 3.10
CA ASN A 69 1.70 -9.02 4.34
C ASN A 69 0.74 -8.40 5.39
N PRO A 70 0.18 -9.20 6.33
CA PRO A 70 -0.81 -8.74 7.29
C PRO A 70 -0.41 -7.49 8.10
N ARG A 71 0.85 -7.39 8.54
CA ARG A 71 1.34 -6.24 9.32
C ARG A 71 1.31 -4.95 8.50
N ALA A 72 1.70 -5.02 7.24
CA ALA A 72 1.68 -3.90 6.32
C ALA A 72 0.24 -3.53 5.89
N GLN A 73 -0.68 -4.51 5.81
CA GLN A 73 -2.11 -4.21 5.67
C GLN A 73 -2.69 -3.49 6.90
N VAL A 74 -2.35 -3.90 8.13
CA VAL A 74 -2.72 -3.15 9.36
C VAL A 74 -2.22 -1.71 9.24
N LEU A 75 -0.95 -1.54 8.84
CA LEU A 75 -0.33 -0.23 8.68
C LEU A 75 -1.08 0.63 7.65
N PHE A 76 -1.54 0.04 6.54
CA PHE A 76 -2.33 0.75 5.53
C PHE A 76 -3.58 1.38 6.14
N PHE A 77 -4.41 0.59 6.83
CA PHE A 77 -5.63 1.10 7.45
C PHE A 77 -5.36 2.08 8.59
N LYS A 78 -4.29 1.85 9.37
CA LYS A 78 -3.85 2.79 10.40
C LYS A 78 -3.47 4.14 9.79
N ARG A 79 -2.63 4.15 8.76
CA ARG A 79 -2.20 5.36 8.05
C ARG A 79 -3.36 6.06 7.34
N LEU A 80 -4.27 5.29 6.74
CA LEU A 80 -5.47 5.82 6.12
C LEU A 80 -6.34 6.56 7.14
N LYS A 81 -6.57 5.95 8.32
CA LYS A 81 -7.30 6.56 9.44
C LYS A 81 -6.60 7.82 9.98
N GLU A 82 -5.28 7.76 10.14
CA GLU A 82 -4.47 8.89 10.62
C GLU A 82 -4.48 10.06 9.62
N THR A 83 -4.43 9.78 8.32
CA THR A 83 -4.34 10.80 7.27
C THR A 83 -5.71 11.41 6.94
N SER A 84 -6.76 10.58 6.89
CA SER A 84 -8.12 11.02 6.60
C SER A 84 -9.14 10.13 7.32
N PRO A 85 -9.58 10.52 8.54
CA PRO A 85 -10.56 9.77 9.31
C PRO A 85 -11.90 9.61 8.58
N GLU A 86 -12.27 10.59 7.75
CA GLU A 86 -13.54 10.59 7.01
C GLU A 86 -13.52 9.58 5.86
N SER A 87 -12.37 9.42 5.19
CA SER A 87 -12.21 8.48 4.08
C SER A 87 -12.40 7.03 4.52
N LEU A 88 -12.22 6.71 5.82
CA LEU A 88 -12.41 5.35 6.33
C LEU A 88 -13.81 4.79 6.03
N LYS A 89 -14.81 5.66 5.87
CA LYS A 89 -16.17 5.27 5.46
C LYS A 89 -16.21 4.74 4.03
N ASP A 90 -15.43 5.34 3.13
CA ASP A 90 -15.35 4.92 1.72
C ASP A 90 -14.63 3.58 1.57
N PHE A 91 -13.68 3.30 2.48
CA PHE A 91 -12.96 2.03 2.55
C PHE A 91 -13.60 1.02 3.52
N ALA A 92 -14.80 1.30 4.05
CA ALA A 92 -15.45 0.47 5.05
C ALA A 92 -15.60 -1.02 4.63
N PRO A 93 -15.97 -1.36 3.37
CA PRO A 93 -16.04 -2.77 2.96
C PRO A 93 -14.71 -3.52 3.12
N LEU A 94 -13.60 -2.87 2.78
CA LEU A 94 -12.26 -3.43 2.93
C LEU A 94 -11.84 -3.46 4.41
N TYR A 95 -12.10 -2.38 5.14
CA TYR A 95 -11.75 -2.25 6.55
C TYR A 95 -12.48 -3.27 7.43
N TYR A 96 -13.77 -3.52 7.21
CA TYR A 96 -14.52 -4.50 8.01
C TYR A 96 -14.11 -5.93 7.69
N GLY A 97 -13.88 -6.27 6.41
CA GLY A 97 -13.31 -7.56 6.04
C GLY A 97 -11.95 -7.79 6.70
N PHE A 98 -11.10 -6.77 6.66
CA PHE A 98 -9.79 -6.76 7.31
C PHE A 98 -9.87 -6.91 8.83
N MET A 99 -10.71 -6.12 9.51
CA MET A 99 -10.88 -6.18 10.97
C MET A 99 -11.36 -7.56 11.43
N ASN A 100 -12.18 -8.25 10.62
CA ASN A 100 -12.63 -9.60 10.92
C ASN A 100 -11.49 -10.64 10.77
N GLU A 101 -10.64 -10.47 9.76
CA GLU A 101 -9.54 -11.41 9.49
C GLU A 101 -8.33 -11.21 10.42
N PHE A 102 -8.02 -9.97 10.78
CA PHE A 102 -6.80 -9.61 11.52
C PHE A 102 -7.05 -9.09 12.94
N HIS A 103 -8.24 -9.31 13.48
CA HIS A 103 -8.60 -8.90 14.85
C HIS A 103 -7.51 -9.28 15.87
N SER A 104 -6.96 -10.49 15.80
CA SER A 104 -5.90 -10.95 16.70
C SER A 104 -4.59 -10.17 16.55
N LEU A 105 -4.21 -9.75 15.34
CA LEU A 105 -2.98 -8.99 15.09
C LEU A 105 -3.08 -7.51 15.48
N LEU A 106 -4.29 -6.99 15.65
CA LEU A 106 -4.54 -5.60 16.03
C LEU A 106 -4.41 -5.34 17.54
N PHE A 107 -4.49 -6.40 18.36
CA PHE A 107 -4.51 -6.31 19.83
C PHE A 107 -3.41 -7.13 20.53
N THR A 108 -2.40 -7.59 19.78
CA THR A 108 -1.19 -8.23 20.34
C THR A 108 -0.02 -7.25 20.28
#